data_AF-A0A017T5Y7-F1
#
_entry.id   AF-A0A017T5Y7-F1
#
_cell.length_a   1.000
_cell.length_b   1.000
_cell.length_c   1.000
_cell.angle_alpha   90.00
_cell.angle_beta   90.00
_cell.angle_gamma   90.00
#
_symmetry.space_group_name_H-M   'P 1'
#
loop_
_entity.id
_entity.type
_entity.pdbx_description
1 polymer ?
#
loop_
_entity_poly.entity_id
_entity_poly.type
_entity_poly.pdbx_seq_one_letter_code
_entity_poly.pdbx_strand_id
1 'polypeptide(L)'
;MSEWEASEIIPEPLKESAGSLLSRLGTADRLAAASFTGKPADVALVDTMRTAMRRLDAAYVVYRQRSSGPQSERVAAARVLGAEIEEVKAAAMGAV
;
A
#
# COMPACT_ATOMS: atom_id res chain seq x y z
N MET A 1 36.23 27.79 -13.87
CA MET A 1 36.06 27.76 -12.40
C MET A 1 35.29 29.01 -12.04
N SER A 2 34.26 28.86 -11.20
CA SER A 2 33.29 29.88 -10.76
C SER A 2 32.13 30.19 -11.69
N GLU A 3 31.03 29.43 -11.57
CA GLU A 3 29.65 29.97 -11.62
C GLU A 3 28.72 29.26 -10.61
N TRP A 4 29.27 28.59 -9.58
CA TRP A 4 28.48 27.94 -8.51
C TRP A 4 28.85 28.50 -7.14
N GLU A 5 29.29 29.76 -7.11
CA GLU A 5 29.34 30.57 -5.88
C GLU A 5 28.16 31.52 -5.89
N ALA A 6 26.99 30.96 -5.63
CA ALA A 6 25.94 31.70 -4.97
C ALA A 6 25.40 30.75 -3.91
N SER A 7 25.21 31.27 -2.70
CA SER A 7 24.32 30.70 -1.70
C SER A 7 22.96 30.45 -2.36
N GLU A 8 22.82 29.30 -3.03
CA GLU A 8 21.63 28.94 -3.79
C GLU A 8 20.57 28.64 -2.76
N ILE A 9 19.80 29.68 -2.41
CA ILE A 9 18.66 29.58 -1.53
C ILE A 9 17.75 28.56 -2.20
N ILE A 10 17.78 27.32 -1.71
CA ILE A 10 16.92 26.26 -2.21
C ILE A 10 15.50 26.85 -2.21
N PRO A 11 14.82 26.88 -3.36
CA PRO A 11 13.50 27.50 -3.44
C PRO A 11 12.58 26.85 -2.42
N GLU A 12 11.83 27.67 -1.68
CA GLU A 12 10.94 27.19 -0.62
C GLU A 12 9.98 26.07 -1.10
N PRO A 13 9.39 26.14 -2.32
CA PRO A 13 8.56 25.06 -2.83
C PRO A 13 9.28 23.70 -2.96
N LEU A 14 10.59 23.72 -3.23
CA LEU A 14 11.42 22.52 -3.31
C LEU A 14 11.69 21.93 -1.93
N LYS A 15 11.93 22.77 -0.91
CA LYS A 15 12.07 22.33 0.48
C LYS A 15 10.78 21.70 0.99
N GLU A 16 9.64 22.34 0.74
CA GLU A 16 8.32 21.83 1.11
C GLU A 16 8.03 20.49 0.42
N SER A 17 8.31 20.39 -0.88
CA SER A 17 8.13 19.17 -1.65
C SER A 17 9.02 18.02 -1.14
N ALA A 18 10.28 18.31 -0.80
CA ALA A 18 11.20 17.33 -0.23
C ALA A 18 10.75 16.87 1.16
N GLY A 19 10.29 17.79 2.03
CA GLY A 19 9.73 17.45 3.34
C GLY A 19 8.48 16.60 3.24
N SER A 20 7.57 16.93 2.33
CA SER A 20 6.36 16.15 2.04
C SER A 20 6.70 14.75 1.53
N LEU A 21 7.69 14.63 0.63
CA LEU A 21 8.16 13.34 0.14
C LEU A 21 8.74 12.48 1.26
N LEU A 22 9.60 13.04 2.12
CA LEU A 22 10.17 12.34 3.28
C LEU A 22 9.09 11.84 4.22
N SER A 23 8.07 12.66 4.51
CA SER A 23 6.94 12.26 5.34
C SER A 23 6.15 11.10 4.73
N ARG A 24 5.90 11.15 3.42
CA ARG A 24 5.21 10.07 2.69
C ARG A 24 6.03 8.78 2.67
N LEU A 25 7.33 8.87 2.43
CA LEU A 25 8.24 7.73 2.45
C LEU A 25 8.32 7.10 3.84
N GLY A 26 8.48 7.89 4.90
CA GLY A 26 8.47 7.38 6.28
C GLY A 26 7.13 6.79 6.71
N THR A 27 6.02 7.24 6.13
CA THR A 27 4.70 6.63 6.38
C THR A 27 4.55 5.31 5.62
N ALA A 28 5.02 5.24 4.38
CA ALA A 28 5.05 4.00 3.61
C ALA A 28 5.98 2.95 4.24
N ASP A 29 7.13 3.37 4.76
CA ASP A 29 8.08 2.49 5.45
C ASP A 29 7.45 1.87 6.71
N ARG A 30 6.81 2.69 7.56
CA ARG A 30 6.07 2.19 8.72
C ARG A 30 4.94 1.22 8.34
N LEU A 31 4.27 1.48 7.21
CA LEU A 31 3.26 0.57 6.64
C LEU A 31 3.86 -0.78 6.24
N ALA A 32 4.97 -0.76 5.53
CA ALA A 32 5.66 -1.98 5.11
C ALA A 32 6.16 -2.77 6.34
N ALA A 33 6.75 -2.07 7.30
CA ALA A 33 7.42 -2.64 8.48
C ALA A 33 6.48 -3.08 9.62
N ALA A 34 5.17 -2.76 9.58
CA ALA A 34 4.24 -2.98 10.70
C ALA A 34 4.53 -2.12 11.95
N SER A 35 5.28 -1.03 11.82
CA SER A 35 5.81 -0.26 12.95
C SER A 35 4.99 1.00 13.23
N PHE A 36 3.66 0.92 13.12
CA PHE A 36 2.81 2.08 13.39
C PHE A 36 2.77 2.43 14.87
N THR A 37 2.90 3.73 15.14
CA THR A 37 2.80 4.32 16.46
C THR A 37 1.66 5.32 16.46
N GLY A 38 0.67 5.16 17.33
CA GLY A 38 -0.53 6.00 17.35
C GLY A 38 -1.54 5.54 18.38
N LYS A 39 -2.78 6.01 18.27
CA LYS A 39 -3.87 5.50 19.11
C LYS A 39 -4.07 4.01 18.82
N PRO A 40 -4.32 3.17 19.84
CA PRO A 40 -4.49 1.72 19.63
C PRO A 40 -5.55 1.36 18.58
N ALA A 41 -6.64 2.12 18.52
CA ALA A 41 -7.69 1.94 17.51
C ALA A 41 -7.21 2.18 16.07
N ASP A 42 -6.40 3.24 15.87
CA ASP A 42 -5.86 3.57 14.55
C ASP A 42 -4.82 2.54 14.10
N VAL A 43 -3.98 2.06 15.04
CA VAL A 43 -3.00 0.99 14.76
C VAL A 43 -3.71 -0.31 14.36
N ALA A 44 -4.75 -0.71 15.11
CA ALA A 44 -5.53 -1.90 14.81
C ALA A 44 -6.20 -1.81 13.43
N LEU A 45 -6.80 -0.66 13.10
CA LEU A 45 -7.40 -0.42 11.79
C LEU A 45 -6.38 -0.57 10.66
N VAL A 46 -5.21 0.04 10.81
CA VAL A 46 -4.16 -0.01 9.79
C VAL A 46 -3.59 -1.43 9.63
N ASP A 47 -3.45 -2.19 10.71
CA ASP A 47 -3.05 -3.60 10.64
C ASP A 47 -4.09 -4.47 9.94
N THR A 48 -5.39 -4.23 10.18
CA THR A 48 -6.48 -4.88 9.44
C THR A 48 -6.39 -4.56 7.95
N MET A 49 -6.24 -3.28 7.58
CA MET A 49 -6.09 -2.86 6.19
C MET A 49 -4.86 -3.48 5.52
N ARG A 50 -3.72 -3.50 6.21
CA ARG A 50 -2.47 -4.13 5.71
C ARG A 50 -2.64 -5.61 5.46
N THR A 51 -3.30 -6.32 6.38
CA THR A 51 -3.56 -7.76 6.25
C THR A 51 -4.47 -8.03 5.06
N ALA A 52 -5.54 -7.25 4.90
CA ALA A 52 -6.44 -7.32 3.76
C ALA A 52 -5.71 -7.09 2.42
N MET A 53 -4.86 -6.05 2.35
CA MET A 53 -4.07 -5.75 1.16
C MET A 53 -3.15 -6.91 0.76
N ARG A 54 -2.48 -7.55 1.73
CA ARG A 54 -1.60 -8.70 1.47
C ARG A 54 -2.35 -9.91 0.94
N ARG A 55 -3.53 -10.20 1.52
CA ARG A 55 -4.38 -11.31 1.07
C ARG A 55 -4.86 -11.10 -0.37
N LEU A 56 -5.32 -9.89 -0.68
CA LEU A 56 -5.75 -9.52 -2.03
C LEU A 56 -4.60 -9.57 -3.04
N ASP A 57 -3.43 -9.05 -2.69
CA ASP A 57 -2.26 -9.07 -3.58
C ASP A 57 -1.83 -10.51 -3.89
N ALA A 58 -1.76 -11.38 -2.87
CA ALA A 58 -1.43 -12.79 -3.07
C ALA A 58 -2.44 -13.50 -3.99
N ALA A 59 -3.75 -13.29 -3.76
CA ALA A 59 -4.80 -13.87 -4.61
C ALA A 59 -4.76 -13.32 -6.04
N TYR A 60 -4.48 -12.03 -6.21
CA TYR A 60 -4.36 -11.38 -7.50
C TYR A 60 -3.15 -11.91 -8.30
N VAL A 61 -1.99 -12.07 -7.65
CA VAL A 61 -0.79 -12.65 -8.28
C VAL A 61 -1.09 -14.06 -8.79
N VAL A 62 -1.76 -14.89 -7.99
CA VAL A 62 -2.16 -16.25 -8.41
C VAL A 62 -3.11 -16.20 -9.60
N TYR A 63 -4.13 -15.34 -9.56
CA TYR A 63 -5.03 -15.15 -10.70
C TYR A 63 -4.28 -14.71 -11.97
N ARG A 64 -3.35 -13.77 -11.85
CA ARG A 64 -2.53 -13.28 -12.97
C ARG A 64 -1.61 -14.34 -13.54
N GLN A 65 -1.00 -15.17 -12.70
CA GLN A 65 -0.16 -16.29 -13.16
C GLN A 65 -0.98 -17.33 -13.94
N ARG A 66 -2.25 -17.53 -13.54
CA ARG A 66 -3.16 -18.50 -14.16
C ARG A 66 -4.02 -17.91 -15.27
N SER A 67 -3.96 -16.60 -15.53
CA SER A 67 -4.83 -15.93 -16.50
C SER A 67 -4.62 -16.40 -17.94
N SER A 68 -3.39 -16.85 -18.24
CA SER A 68 -2.99 -17.39 -19.55
C SER A 68 -3.00 -18.93 -19.59
N GLY A 69 -3.40 -19.59 -18.50
CA GLY A 69 -3.47 -21.04 -18.39
C GLY A 69 -4.81 -21.64 -18.86
N PRO A 70 -5.04 -22.95 -18.60
CA PRO A 70 -6.30 -23.61 -18.90
C PRO A 70 -7.50 -22.90 -18.27
N GLN A 71 -8.65 -22.92 -18.96
CA GLN A 71 -9.86 -22.24 -18.50
C GLN A 71 -10.29 -22.66 -17.09
N SER A 72 -10.12 -23.93 -16.74
CA SER A 72 -10.40 -24.47 -15.39
C SER A 72 -9.56 -23.81 -14.30
N GLU A 73 -8.25 -23.64 -14.53
CA GLU A 73 -7.34 -22.98 -13.59
C GLU A 73 -7.65 -21.49 -13.44
N ARG A 74 -7.97 -20.83 -14.55
CA ARG A 74 -8.38 -19.41 -14.53
C ARG A 74 -9.66 -19.19 -13.75
N VAL A 75 -10.68 -20.04 -13.93
CA VAL A 75 -11.95 -19.94 -13.22
C VAL A 75 -11.77 -20.22 -11.72
N ALA A 76 -10.96 -21.23 -11.37
CA ALA A 76 -10.64 -21.51 -9.98
C ALA A 76 -9.93 -20.32 -9.30
N ALA A 77 -8.91 -19.75 -9.94
CA ALA A 77 -8.18 -18.61 -9.40
C ALA A 77 -9.05 -17.34 -9.31
N ALA A 78 -9.93 -17.11 -10.29
CA ALA A 78 -10.88 -16.00 -10.26
C ALA A 78 -11.88 -16.12 -9.10
N ARG A 79 -12.35 -17.34 -8.81
CA ARG A 79 -13.26 -17.59 -7.68
C ARG A 79 -12.60 -17.31 -6.34
N VAL A 80 -11.33 -17.70 -6.17
CA VAL A 80 -10.56 -17.43 -4.95
C VAL A 80 -10.37 -15.92 -4.77
N LEU A 81 -9.94 -15.21 -5.82
CA LEU A 81 -9.81 -13.74 -5.76
C LEU A 81 -11.15 -13.05 -5.44
N GLY A 82 -12.25 -13.51 -6.05
CA GLY A 82 -13.58 -12.98 -5.77
C GLY A 82 -14.02 -13.19 -4.31
N ALA A 83 -13.72 -14.35 -3.73
CA ALA A 83 -14.02 -14.62 -2.32
C ALA A 83 -13.23 -13.70 -1.38
N GLU A 84 -11.93 -13.50 -1.64
CA GLU A 84 -11.09 -12.59 -0.86
C GLU A 84 -11.57 -11.13 -0.95
N ILE A 85 -12.04 -10.68 -2.13
CA ILE A 85 -12.63 -9.34 -2.30
C ILE A 85 -13.88 -9.17 -1.44
N GLU A 86 -14.80 -10.13 -1.45
CA GLU A 86 -16.02 -10.05 -0.64
C GLU A 86 -15.71 -10.10 0.87
N GLU A 87 -14.73 -10.91 1.29
CA GLU A 87 -14.32 -10.97 2.70
C GLU A 87 -13.70 -9.64 3.16
N VAL A 88 -12.82 -9.04 2.35
CA VAL A 88 -12.24 -7.72 2.66
C VAL A 88 -13.31 -6.62 2.69
N LYS A 89 -14.27 -6.68 1.77
CA LYS A 89 -15.38 -5.72 1.73
C LYS A 89 -16.29 -5.85 2.95
N ALA A 90 -16.59 -7.07 3.38
CA ALA A 90 -17.35 -7.33 4.61
C ALA A 90 -16.61 -6.83 5.85
N ALA A 91 -15.29 -7.06 5.93
CA ALA A 91 -14.47 -6.54 7.02
C ALA A 91 -14.43 -5.01 7.05
N ALA A 92 -14.41 -4.35 5.88
CA ALA A 92 -14.46 -2.89 5.78
C ALA A 92 -15.82 -2.31 6.19
N MET A 93 -16.93 -3.00 5.86
CA MET A 93 -18.28 -2.57 6.23
C MET A 93 -18.64 -2.83 7.70
N GLY A 94 -18.02 -3.84 8.33
CA GLY A 94 -18.20 -4.15 9.76
C GLY A 94 -17.32 -3.33 10.71
N ALA A 95 -16.42 -2.49 10.17
CA ALA A 95 -15.52 -1.63 10.95
C ALA A 95 -16.06 -0.20 11.14
N VAL A 96 -17.33 0.05 10.79
CA VAL A 96 -18.05 1.33 10.96
C VAL A 96 -18.95 1.29 12.20
#